data_AF-A0A443JYJ7-F1
#
_entry.id   AF-A0A443JYJ7-F1
#
_cell.length_a   1.000
_cell.length_b   1.000
_cell.length_c   1.000
_cell.angle_alpha   90.00
_cell.angle_beta   90.00
_cell.angle_gamma   90.00
#
_symmetry.space_group_name_H-M   'P 1'
#
loop_
_entity.id
_entity.type
_entity.pdbx_description
1 polymer ?
#
loop_
_entity_poly.entity_id
_entity_poly.type
_entity_poly.pdbx_seq_one_letter_code
_entity_poly.pdbx_strand_id
1 'polypeptide(L)'
;MPVAERIVPHLPPDALASWDTDLAARIADRDAAEAGRRAAGRWFYSMTGQWRDLRQMIAAAGGNLDRLIAIEMEKPEKDWRTLDIAARLLDAGRVEEALDWVRRGGLSVHFSLRDFDDGAERSPAVRQADLEARILCALGRKTDAAVLLWQRFTETLSPELLRAHLKLLPDFDDMEAEEKAMAFVLQQPEAMAALDFFMSWPRHDLAARLIVERHAGWAGRDWHVLPEVADRLQHEYPLATTILFRALLDDILGRARSKAYSHGARYLHQLDLIAEDADAARPSDIPSHVEYREKLRAAHGRKIGFWTQAGETVPSSRTSEFRGRAPR
;
A
#
# COMPACT_ATOMS: atom_id res chain seq x y z
N MET A 1 -17.65 23.52 4.46
CA MET A 1 -16.55 23.28 5.43
C MET A 1 -15.40 24.29 5.34
N PRO A 2 -14.82 24.65 4.17
CA PRO A 2 -13.59 25.46 4.13
C PRO A 2 -13.74 26.88 4.74
N VAL A 3 -14.94 27.45 4.69
CA VAL A 3 -15.22 28.78 5.27
C VAL A 3 -15.29 28.72 6.80
N ALA A 4 -15.89 27.67 7.36
CA ALA A 4 -16.02 27.52 8.81
C ALA A 4 -14.65 27.31 9.48
N GLU A 5 -13.78 26.50 8.87
CA GLU A 5 -12.40 26.26 9.36
C GLU A 5 -11.59 27.55 9.52
N ARG A 6 -11.83 28.52 8.65
CA ARG A 6 -11.14 29.81 8.68
C ARG A 6 -11.77 30.81 9.64
N ILE A 7 -13.03 30.63 10.03
CA ILE A 7 -13.77 31.61 10.84
C ILE A 7 -13.80 31.20 12.30
N VAL A 8 -14.03 29.92 12.61
CA VAL A 8 -14.20 29.41 13.98
C VAL A 8 -13.07 29.83 14.93
N PRO A 9 -11.77 29.80 14.54
CA PRO A 9 -10.68 30.23 15.42
C PRO A 9 -10.69 31.72 15.79
N HIS A 10 -11.45 32.55 15.08
CA HIS A 10 -11.49 34.00 15.26
C HIS A 10 -12.75 34.51 15.95
N LEU A 11 -13.68 33.62 16.30
CA LEU A 11 -14.93 34.00 16.97
C LEU A 11 -14.78 34.03 18.50
N PRO A 12 -15.51 34.93 19.18
CA PRO A 12 -15.50 34.96 20.64
C PRO A 12 -16.20 33.71 21.23
N PRO A 13 -15.79 33.26 22.44
CA PRO A 13 -16.34 32.05 23.05
C PRO A 13 -17.87 32.03 23.18
N ASP A 14 -18.50 33.15 23.50
CA ASP A 14 -19.96 33.25 23.65
C ASP A 14 -20.70 33.01 22.32
N ALA A 15 -20.13 33.50 21.21
CA ALA A 15 -20.69 33.27 19.88
C ALA A 15 -20.56 31.79 19.48
N LEU A 16 -19.41 31.18 19.78
CA LEU A 16 -19.17 29.75 19.55
C LEU A 16 -20.16 28.88 20.36
N ALA A 17 -20.40 29.20 21.63
CA ALA A 17 -21.36 28.48 22.47
C ALA A 17 -22.81 28.61 21.98
N SER A 18 -23.20 29.81 21.55
CA SER A 18 -24.51 30.05 20.94
C SER A 18 -24.70 29.25 19.65
N TRP A 19 -23.68 29.22 18.79
CA TRP A 19 -23.70 28.44 17.54
C TRP A 19 -23.77 26.93 17.79
N ASP A 20 -23.03 26.40 18.77
CA ASP A 20 -23.10 24.97 19.12
C ASP A 20 -24.52 24.58 19.58
N THR A 21 -25.16 25.43 20.40
CA THR A 21 -26.52 25.18 20.91
C THR A 21 -27.56 25.23 19.78
N ASP A 22 -27.47 26.21 18.90
CA ASP A 22 -28.36 26.37 17.73
C ASP A 22 -28.20 25.19 16.75
N LEU A 23 -26.95 24.76 16.50
CA LEU A 23 -26.68 23.58 15.68
C LEU A 23 -27.20 22.30 16.33
N ALA A 24 -27.05 22.12 17.64
CA ALA A 24 -27.56 20.95 18.36
C ALA A 24 -29.09 20.83 18.22
N ALA A 25 -29.82 21.93 18.40
CA ALA A 25 -31.27 21.97 18.23
C ALA A 25 -31.69 21.62 16.80
N ARG A 26 -31.04 22.21 15.79
CA ARG A 26 -31.32 21.92 14.37
C ARG A 26 -31.03 20.47 13.99
N ILE A 27 -29.97 19.88 14.54
CA ILE A 27 -29.65 18.46 14.31
C ILE A 27 -30.77 17.59 14.88
N ALA A 28 -31.21 17.84 16.12
CA ALA A 28 -32.28 17.06 16.76
C ALA A 28 -33.60 17.13 15.98
N ASP A 29 -34.04 18.34 15.59
CA ASP A 29 -35.26 18.54 14.80
C ASP A 29 -35.19 17.79 13.46
N ARG A 30 -34.02 17.87 12.80
CA ARG A 30 -33.80 17.24 11.51
C ARG A 30 -33.71 15.72 11.62
N ASP A 31 -33.06 15.21 12.65
CA ASP A 31 -32.97 13.77 12.90
C ASP A 31 -34.36 13.17 13.15
N ALA A 32 -35.21 13.86 13.91
CA ALA A 32 -36.61 13.47 14.12
C ALA A 32 -37.41 13.46 12.81
N ALA A 33 -37.28 14.51 12.00
CA ALA A 33 -37.95 14.61 10.70
C ALA A 33 -37.49 13.53 9.70
N GLU A 34 -36.26 13.06 9.81
CA GLU A 34 -35.64 12.08 8.92
C GLU A 34 -35.66 10.64 9.47
N ALA A 35 -36.18 10.41 10.68
CA ALA A 35 -36.17 9.11 11.37
C ALA A 35 -36.78 7.98 10.52
N GLY A 36 -37.93 8.24 9.88
CA GLY A 36 -38.58 7.27 8.99
C GLY A 36 -37.75 6.93 7.75
N ARG A 37 -36.95 7.88 7.23
CA ARG A 37 -36.05 7.65 6.09
C ARG A 37 -34.82 6.84 6.50
N ARG A 38 -34.27 7.08 7.70
CA ARG A 38 -33.18 6.27 8.27
C ARG A 38 -33.62 4.82 8.52
N ALA A 39 -34.82 4.63 9.06
CA ALA A 39 -35.39 3.30 9.31
C ALA A 39 -35.59 2.50 8.01
N ALA A 40 -35.84 3.16 6.88
CA ALA A 40 -35.99 2.50 5.58
C ALA A 40 -34.67 1.93 5.02
N GLY A 41 -33.51 2.23 5.63
CA GLY A 41 -32.21 1.69 5.24
C GLY A 41 -31.69 2.12 3.87
N ARG A 42 -32.41 3.00 3.17
CA ARG A 42 -31.98 3.55 1.88
C ARG A 42 -31.07 4.76 2.10
N TRP A 43 -30.05 4.87 1.27
CA TRP A 43 -29.19 6.05 1.27
C TRP A 43 -30.02 7.30 0.95
N PHE A 44 -29.82 8.35 1.74
CA PHE A 44 -30.33 9.69 1.46
C PHE A 44 -29.35 10.73 2.00
N TYR A 45 -29.32 11.87 1.34
CA TYR A 45 -28.48 12.99 1.77
C TYR A 45 -29.10 13.69 2.99
N SER A 46 -28.31 13.88 4.05
CA SER A 46 -28.67 14.66 5.23
C SER A 46 -27.55 15.65 5.58
N MET A 47 -27.94 16.86 5.95
CA MET A 47 -26.99 17.90 6.38
C MET A 47 -26.47 17.67 7.81
N THR A 48 -27.09 16.77 8.59
CA THR A 48 -26.75 16.60 10.01
C THR A 48 -25.32 16.10 10.23
N GLY A 49 -24.72 15.41 9.26
CA GLY A 49 -23.29 15.07 9.29
C GLY A 49 -22.39 16.31 9.30
N GLN A 50 -22.61 17.24 8.36
CA GLN A 50 -21.83 18.48 8.26
C GLN A 50 -22.02 19.39 9.48
N TRP A 51 -23.23 19.42 10.04
CA TRP A 51 -23.51 20.19 11.26
C TRP A 51 -22.82 19.59 12.48
N ARG A 52 -22.74 18.26 12.61
CA ARG A 52 -21.95 17.61 13.67
C ARG A 52 -20.46 17.90 13.51
N ASP A 53 -19.93 17.83 12.29
CA ASP A 53 -18.52 18.17 12.02
C ASP A 53 -18.21 19.64 12.39
N LEU A 54 -19.15 20.56 12.13
CA LEU A 54 -19.02 21.95 12.55
C LEU A 54 -19.04 22.10 14.09
N ARG A 55 -19.92 21.40 14.79
CA ARG A 55 -19.95 21.38 16.27
C ARG A 55 -18.65 20.81 16.85
N GLN A 56 -18.05 19.80 16.22
CA GLN A 56 -16.74 19.26 16.63
C GLN A 56 -15.62 20.28 16.46
N MET A 57 -15.64 21.04 15.38
CA MET A 57 -14.69 22.12 15.13
C MET A 57 -14.80 23.23 16.18
N ILE A 58 -16.04 23.60 16.56
CA ILE A 58 -16.29 24.55 17.65
C ILE A 58 -15.75 24.02 18.98
N ALA A 59 -16.05 22.76 19.33
CA ALA A 59 -15.55 22.13 20.55
C ALA A 59 -14.02 22.05 20.59
N ALA A 60 -13.39 21.74 19.44
CA ALA A 60 -11.94 21.71 19.30
C ALA A 60 -11.31 23.11 19.47
N ALA A 61 -11.90 24.16 18.90
CA ALA A 61 -11.42 25.53 19.06
C ALA A 61 -11.54 26.05 20.50
N GLY A 62 -12.57 25.61 21.23
CA GLY A 62 -12.72 25.90 22.66
C GLY A 62 -11.87 25.02 23.58
N GLY A 63 -11.11 24.07 23.06
CA GLY A 63 -10.32 23.11 23.86
C GLY A 63 -11.16 22.16 24.73
N ASN A 64 -12.47 22.05 24.47
CA ASN A 64 -13.38 21.26 25.28
C ASN A 64 -13.50 19.83 24.73
N LEU A 65 -12.60 18.96 25.18
CA LEU A 65 -12.51 17.58 24.70
C LEU A 65 -13.72 16.72 25.13
N ASP A 66 -14.30 16.98 26.31
CA ASP A 66 -15.52 16.28 26.76
C ASP A 66 -16.71 16.59 25.85
N ARG A 67 -16.83 17.85 25.43
CA ARG A 67 -17.87 18.25 24.48
C ARG A 67 -17.68 17.55 23.13
N LEU A 68 -16.43 17.45 22.67
CA LEU A 68 -16.10 16.77 21.42
C LEU A 68 -16.47 15.28 21.49
N ILE A 69 -16.12 14.60 22.59
CA ILE A 69 -16.52 13.21 22.87
C ILE A 69 -18.04 13.06 22.85
N ALA A 70 -18.77 13.94 23.55
CA ALA A 70 -20.22 13.89 23.60
C ALA A 70 -20.85 14.02 22.20
N ILE A 71 -20.33 14.92 21.35
CA ILE A 71 -20.80 15.08 19.97
C ILE A 71 -20.48 13.84 19.11
N GLU A 72 -19.33 13.19 19.33
CA GLU A 72 -19.01 11.93 18.62
C GLU A 72 -19.98 10.81 19.03
N MET A 73 -20.30 10.70 20.32
CA MET A 73 -21.23 9.70 20.85
C MET A 73 -22.69 9.92 20.43
N GLU A 74 -23.05 11.13 19.94
CA GLU A 74 -24.36 11.37 19.30
C GLU A 74 -24.48 10.67 17.93
N LYS A 75 -23.37 10.26 17.30
CA LYS A 75 -23.36 9.55 16.02
C LYS A 75 -23.57 8.04 16.23
N PRO A 76 -24.07 7.31 15.22
CA PRO A 76 -24.04 5.85 15.23
C PRO A 76 -22.62 5.32 15.41
N GLU A 77 -22.44 4.23 16.16
CA GLU A 77 -21.11 3.68 16.52
C GLU A 77 -20.20 3.44 15.30
N LYS A 78 -20.78 2.99 14.19
CA LYS A 78 -20.07 2.75 12.92
C LYS A 78 -19.43 4.00 12.31
N ASP A 79 -19.92 5.19 12.66
CA ASP A 79 -19.49 6.47 12.11
C ASP A 79 -18.51 7.20 13.06
N TRP A 80 -18.14 6.56 14.18
CA TRP A 80 -17.25 7.14 15.18
C TRP A 80 -15.82 7.31 14.64
N ARG A 81 -15.28 8.52 14.76
CA ARG A 81 -13.86 8.83 14.47
C ARG A 81 -12.94 8.44 15.63
N THR A 82 -12.94 7.18 16.00
CA THR A 82 -12.29 6.68 17.23
C THR A 82 -10.80 7.00 17.33
N LEU A 83 -10.05 6.86 16.23
CA LEU A 83 -8.60 7.16 16.20
C LEU A 83 -8.31 8.65 16.40
N ASP A 84 -9.12 9.54 15.83
CA ASP A 84 -8.95 10.99 15.98
C ASP A 84 -9.22 11.43 17.43
N ILE A 85 -10.24 10.86 18.07
CA ILE A 85 -10.54 11.10 19.49
C ILE A 85 -9.40 10.60 20.37
N ALA A 86 -8.93 9.37 20.15
CA ALA A 86 -7.84 8.78 20.92
C ALA A 86 -6.54 9.58 20.80
N ALA A 87 -6.19 10.08 19.61
CA ALA A 87 -5.02 10.92 19.41
C ALA A 87 -5.12 12.23 20.21
N ARG A 88 -6.27 12.90 20.19
CA ARG A 88 -6.51 14.13 20.95
C ARG A 88 -6.50 13.90 22.47
N LEU A 89 -7.04 12.78 22.94
CA LEU A 89 -6.99 12.39 24.35
C LEU A 89 -5.56 12.15 24.82
N LEU A 90 -4.74 11.51 23.99
CA LEU A 90 -3.32 11.32 24.27
C LEU A 90 -2.59 12.66 24.39
N ASP A 91 -2.80 13.58 23.44
CA ASP A 91 -2.18 14.91 23.44
C ASP A 91 -2.58 15.74 24.68
N ALA A 92 -3.80 15.52 25.19
CA ALA A 92 -4.31 16.15 26.40
C ALA A 92 -3.88 15.44 27.71
N GLY A 93 -3.11 14.35 27.64
CA GLY A 93 -2.67 13.58 28.81
C GLY A 93 -3.77 12.70 29.44
N ARG A 94 -4.93 12.56 28.81
CA ARG A 94 -6.03 11.66 29.24
C ARG A 94 -5.80 10.25 28.70
N VAL A 95 -4.69 9.65 29.13
CA VAL A 95 -4.12 8.47 28.49
C VAL A 95 -5.00 7.22 28.60
N GLU A 96 -5.63 6.98 29.75
CA GLU A 96 -6.51 5.81 29.95
C GLU A 96 -7.75 5.88 29.04
N GLU A 97 -8.35 7.06 28.91
CA GLU A 97 -9.49 7.26 28.00
C GLU A 97 -9.06 7.11 26.54
N ALA A 98 -7.86 7.58 26.18
CA ALA A 98 -7.31 7.37 24.86
C ALA A 98 -7.21 5.87 24.52
N LEU A 99 -6.82 5.04 25.50
CA LEU A 99 -6.72 3.58 25.34
C LEU A 99 -8.09 2.93 25.08
N ASP A 100 -9.12 3.38 25.79
CA ASP A 100 -10.48 2.90 25.54
C ASP A 100 -10.96 3.29 24.14
N TRP A 101 -10.71 4.53 23.72
CA TRP A 101 -11.13 5.03 22.41
C TRP A 101 -10.42 4.33 21.25
N VAL A 102 -9.11 4.10 21.33
CA VAL A 102 -8.36 3.44 20.24
C VAL A 102 -8.82 1.99 20.03
N ARG A 103 -9.31 1.32 21.08
CA ARG A 103 -9.82 -0.06 21.02
C ARG A 103 -11.27 -0.17 20.56
N ARG A 104 -12.08 0.89 20.70
CA ARG A 104 -13.49 0.93 20.25
C ARG A 104 -13.66 0.88 18.74
N GLY A 105 -12.68 1.31 17.97
CA GLY A 105 -12.77 1.40 16.51
C GLY A 105 -13.02 0.08 15.77
N GLY A 106 -12.95 -1.05 16.48
CA GLY A 106 -12.89 -2.37 15.88
C GLY A 106 -11.67 -2.50 14.98
N LEU A 107 -11.38 -3.73 14.55
CA LEU A 107 -10.53 -3.90 13.37
C LEU A 107 -11.42 -3.50 12.20
N SER A 108 -11.33 -2.26 11.73
CA SER A 108 -12.02 -1.88 10.51
C SER A 108 -11.34 -2.60 9.34
N VAL A 109 -11.81 -3.82 9.07
CA VAL A 109 -11.35 -4.70 7.99
C VAL A 109 -11.95 -4.21 6.66
N HIS A 110 -11.86 -2.91 6.39
CA HIS A 110 -12.06 -2.44 5.02
C HIS A 110 -10.72 -2.53 4.30
N PHE A 111 -10.41 -3.75 3.85
CA PHE A 111 -9.45 -3.96 2.79
C PHE A 111 -10.14 -3.56 1.48
N SER A 112 -10.04 -2.29 1.10
CA SER A 112 -10.37 -1.88 -0.26
C SER A 112 -9.21 -2.27 -1.17
N LEU A 113 -9.48 -3.12 -2.16
CA LEU A 113 -8.60 -3.44 -3.30
C LEU A 113 -8.31 -2.21 -4.21
N ARG A 114 -8.34 -0.99 -3.66
CA ARG A 114 -8.27 0.28 -4.38
C ARG A 114 -7.25 1.27 -3.82
N ASP A 115 -6.40 0.85 -2.89
CA ASP A 115 -5.39 1.72 -2.26
C ASP A 115 -4.08 1.79 -3.07
N PHE A 116 -4.08 1.33 -4.33
CA PHE A 116 -3.00 1.49 -5.30
C PHE A 116 -3.16 2.79 -6.12
N ASP A 117 -3.30 3.94 -5.45
CA ASP A 117 -3.23 5.26 -6.09
C ASP A 117 -2.35 6.19 -5.25
N ASP A 118 -1.11 6.39 -5.73
CA ASP A 118 -0.13 7.48 -5.52
C ASP A 118 -0.04 8.27 -4.19
N GLY A 119 -0.43 7.67 -3.06
CA GLY A 119 -0.33 8.31 -1.74
C GLY A 119 -0.85 7.44 -0.61
N ALA A 120 -0.62 6.13 -0.69
CA ALA A 120 -1.22 5.08 0.15
C ALA A 120 -1.45 5.52 1.60
N GLU A 121 -2.68 5.93 1.91
CA GLU A 121 -3.09 6.18 3.28
C GLU A 121 -2.87 4.89 4.06
N ARG A 122 -2.08 4.96 5.13
CA ARG A 122 -1.77 3.81 5.99
C ARG A 122 -3.05 3.03 6.30
N SER A 123 -2.99 1.70 6.14
CA SER A 123 -4.06 0.79 6.54
C SER A 123 -4.60 1.20 7.93
N PRO A 124 -5.93 1.28 8.13
CA PRO A 124 -6.52 1.64 9.42
C PRO A 124 -5.96 0.81 10.58
N ALA A 125 -5.68 -0.47 10.35
CA ALA A 125 -5.09 -1.36 11.34
C ALA A 125 -3.66 -0.94 11.75
N VAL A 126 -2.84 -0.47 10.79
CA VAL A 126 -1.49 0.04 11.07
C VAL A 126 -1.55 1.33 11.88
N ARG A 127 -2.44 2.26 11.50
CA ARG A 127 -2.62 3.53 12.25
C ARG A 127 -3.10 3.28 13.68
N GLN A 128 -4.05 2.36 13.84
CA GLN A 128 -4.57 1.98 15.15
C GLN A 128 -3.47 1.37 16.03
N ALA A 129 -2.68 0.43 15.50
CA ALA A 129 -1.61 -0.24 16.23
C ALA A 129 -0.51 0.74 16.68
N ASP A 130 -0.07 1.64 15.81
CA ASP A 130 0.92 2.67 16.13
C ASP A 130 0.41 3.61 17.24
N LEU A 131 -0.85 4.07 17.14
CA LEU A 131 -1.44 4.94 18.14
C LEU A 131 -1.63 4.23 19.49
N GLU A 132 -2.14 3.00 19.49
CA GLU A 132 -2.30 2.21 20.71
C GLU A 132 -0.95 1.94 21.39
N ALA A 133 0.10 1.64 20.63
CA ALA A 133 1.44 1.45 21.17
C ALA A 133 1.99 2.73 21.82
N ARG A 134 1.77 3.91 21.21
CA ARG A 134 2.12 5.21 21.80
C ARG A 134 1.38 5.48 23.11
N ILE A 135 0.09 5.16 23.16
CA ILE A 135 -0.74 5.28 24.38
C ILE A 135 -0.21 4.34 25.48
N LEU A 136 0.06 3.07 25.16
CA LEU A 136 0.64 2.10 26.10
C LEU A 136 2.00 2.56 26.63
N CYS A 137 2.85 3.15 25.79
CA CYS A 137 4.12 3.74 26.21
C CYS A 137 3.92 4.89 27.20
N ALA A 138 2.92 5.75 26.98
CA ALA A 138 2.61 6.87 27.88
C ALA A 138 2.06 6.38 29.24
N LEU A 139 1.42 5.21 29.28
CA LEU A 139 1.04 4.51 30.53
C LEU A 139 2.21 3.76 31.20
N GLY A 140 3.43 3.82 30.66
CA GLY A 140 4.58 3.06 31.15
C GLY A 140 4.57 1.58 30.78
N ARG A 141 3.62 1.12 29.96
CA ARG A 141 3.44 -0.28 29.52
C ARG A 141 4.20 -0.58 28.23
N LYS A 142 5.51 -0.31 28.22
CA LYS A 142 6.36 -0.44 27.02
C LYS A 142 6.44 -1.87 26.48
N THR A 143 6.46 -2.86 27.37
CA THR A 143 6.47 -4.28 26.99
C THR A 143 5.21 -4.66 26.22
N ASP A 144 4.04 -4.20 26.68
CA ASP A 144 2.76 -4.47 26.01
C ASP A 144 2.70 -3.79 24.63
N ALA A 145 3.25 -2.57 24.53
CA ALA A 145 3.37 -1.85 23.27
C ALA A 145 4.26 -2.60 22.26
N ALA A 146 5.41 -3.11 22.71
CA ALA A 146 6.30 -3.89 21.86
C ALA A 146 5.62 -5.18 21.37
N VAL A 147 4.92 -5.92 22.25
CA VAL A 147 4.17 -7.13 21.89
C VAL A 147 3.07 -6.82 20.87
N LEU A 148 2.30 -5.76 21.08
CA LEU A 148 1.24 -5.34 20.14
C LEU A 148 1.81 -5.03 18.75
N LEU A 149 2.88 -4.23 18.69
CA LEU A 149 3.51 -3.84 17.42
C LEU A 149 4.04 -5.05 16.67
N TRP A 150 4.66 -6.02 17.36
CA TRP A 150 5.12 -7.26 16.75
C TRP A 150 3.97 -8.07 16.16
N GLN A 151 2.89 -8.29 16.94
CA GLN A 151 1.71 -9.02 16.47
C GLN A 151 1.12 -8.37 15.21
N ARG A 152 0.95 -7.04 15.23
CA ARG A 152 0.39 -6.29 14.10
C ARG A 152 1.32 -6.25 12.91
N PHE A 153 2.63 -6.20 13.13
CA PHE A 153 3.61 -6.39 12.08
C PHE A 153 3.46 -7.77 11.42
N THR A 154 3.31 -8.85 12.20
CA THR A 154 3.18 -10.19 11.62
C THR A 154 1.90 -10.41 10.80
N GLU A 155 0.85 -9.63 11.08
CA GLU A 155 -0.42 -9.65 10.34
C GLU A 155 -0.41 -8.77 9.08
N THR A 156 0.30 -7.62 9.13
CA THR A 156 0.23 -6.58 8.09
C THR A 156 1.49 -6.46 7.24
N LEU A 157 2.60 -7.05 7.70
CA LEU A 157 3.95 -6.86 7.18
C LEU A 157 4.33 -5.38 7.05
N SER A 158 3.87 -4.51 7.94
CA SER A 158 4.19 -3.07 7.87
C SER A 158 5.61 -2.76 8.35
N PRO A 159 6.48 -2.17 7.50
CA PRO A 159 7.80 -1.68 7.91
C PRO A 159 7.73 -0.67 9.05
N GLU A 160 6.70 0.17 9.09
CA GLU A 160 6.58 1.21 10.11
C GLU A 160 6.36 0.61 11.50
N LEU A 161 5.52 -0.43 11.61
CA LEU A 161 5.27 -1.13 12.87
C LEU A 161 6.51 -1.86 13.35
N LEU A 162 7.28 -2.46 12.44
CA LEU A 162 8.56 -3.08 12.81
C LEU A 162 9.56 -2.02 13.32
N ARG A 163 9.70 -0.86 12.66
CA ARG A 163 10.57 0.23 13.16
C ARG A 163 10.12 0.71 14.54
N ALA A 164 8.81 0.83 14.76
CA ALA A 164 8.27 1.20 16.06
C ALA A 164 8.57 0.14 17.12
N HIS A 165 8.43 -1.15 16.79
CA HIS A 165 8.74 -2.27 17.67
C HIS A 165 10.21 -2.27 18.10
N LEU A 166 11.13 -2.20 17.14
CA LEU A 166 12.58 -2.22 17.42
C LEU A 166 13.02 -1.06 18.33
N LYS A 167 12.44 0.13 18.15
CA LYS A 167 12.73 1.31 19.01
C LYS A 167 12.31 1.14 20.47
N LEU A 168 11.41 0.20 20.77
CA LEU A 168 10.97 -0.07 22.14
C LEU A 168 11.80 -1.14 22.84
N LEU A 169 12.62 -1.88 22.08
CA LEU A 169 13.49 -2.91 22.62
C LEU A 169 14.76 -2.30 23.22
N PRO A 170 15.41 -2.99 24.17
CA PRO A 170 16.77 -2.69 24.56
C PRO A 170 17.75 -2.78 23.37
N ASP A 171 18.81 -1.95 23.36
CA ASP A 171 19.79 -1.84 22.27
C ASP A 171 20.49 -3.17 21.87
N PHE A 172 20.43 -4.21 22.69
CA PHE A 172 21.02 -5.52 22.38
C PHE A 172 20.02 -6.51 21.77
N ASP A 173 18.72 -6.23 21.89
CA ASP A 173 17.64 -7.11 21.44
C ASP A 173 17.12 -6.72 20.03
N ASP A 174 17.41 -5.50 19.57
CA ASP A 174 16.89 -4.96 18.31
C ASP A 174 17.43 -5.70 17.06
N MET A 175 18.72 -6.02 17.03
CA MET A 175 19.34 -6.77 15.94
C MET A 175 18.76 -8.18 15.82
N GLU A 176 18.59 -8.88 16.96
CA GLU A 176 18.00 -10.22 16.97
C GLU A 176 16.53 -10.18 16.56
N ALA A 177 15.79 -9.16 16.99
CA ALA A 177 14.40 -8.96 16.60
C ALA A 177 14.27 -8.60 15.10
N GLU A 178 15.17 -7.80 14.55
CA GLU A 178 15.21 -7.50 13.13
C GLU A 178 15.50 -8.77 12.31
N GLU A 179 16.48 -9.58 12.71
CA GLU A 179 16.78 -10.84 12.03
C GLU A 179 15.58 -11.80 12.06
N LYS A 180 14.90 -11.92 13.21
CA LYS A 180 13.64 -12.67 13.33
C LYS A 180 12.57 -12.14 12.38
N ALA A 181 12.43 -10.83 12.25
CA ALA A 181 11.46 -10.22 11.35
C ALA A 181 11.78 -10.52 9.88
N MET A 182 13.05 -10.41 9.48
CA MET A 182 13.51 -10.75 8.13
C MET A 182 13.24 -12.22 7.81
N ALA A 183 13.58 -13.13 8.73
CA ALA A 183 13.32 -14.56 8.58
C ALA A 183 11.82 -14.84 8.46
N PHE A 184 11.00 -14.18 9.27
CA PHE A 184 9.54 -14.31 9.21
C PHE A 184 8.98 -13.86 7.86
N VAL A 185 9.40 -12.69 7.35
CA VAL A 185 8.94 -12.17 6.05
C VAL A 185 9.37 -13.07 4.91
N LEU A 186 10.59 -13.61 4.94
CA LEU A 186 11.09 -14.50 3.89
C LEU A 186 10.27 -15.79 3.76
N GLN A 187 9.65 -16.24 4.86
CA GLN A 187 8.78 -17.42 4.89
C GLN A 187 7.32 -17.14 4.52
N GLN A 188 6.94 -15.89 4.26
CA GLN A 188 5.56 -15.55 3.91
C GLN A 188 5.13 -16.22 2.60
N PRO A 189 3.96 -16.87 2.52
CA PRO A 189 3.52 -17.54 1.29
C PRO A 189 3.36 -16.58 0.11
N GLU A 190 2.89 -15.36 0.38
CA GLU A 190 2.67 -14.32 -0.62
C GLU A 190 3.99 -13.61 -0.98
N ALA A 191 4.61 -14.04 -2.08
CA ALA A 191 5.92 -13.52 -2.50
C ALA A 191 5.90 -12.02 -2.81
N MET A 192 4.80 -11.48 -3.35
CA MET A 192 4.71 -10.05 -3.66
C MET A 192 4.70 -9.20 -2.39
N ALA A 193 3.90 -9.55 -1.39
CA ALA A 193 3.86 -8.84 -0.12
C ALA A 193 5.23 -8.86 0.61
N ALA A 194 5.93 -10.00 0.56
CA ALA A 194 7.30 -10.10 1.08
C ALA A 194 8.30 -9.24 0.30
N LEU A 195 8.19 -9.19 -1.03
CA LEU A 195 9.03 -8.35 -1.88
C LEU A 195 8.79 -6.86 -1.57
N ASP A 196 7.53 -6.43 -1.54
CA ASP A 196 7.16 -5.05 -1.20
C ASP A 196 7.72 -4.62 0.15
N PHE A 197 7.67 -5.53 1.15
CA PHE A 197 8.30 -5.29 2.44
C PHE A 197 9.81 -5.09 2.31
N PHE A 198 10.55 -5.99 1.66
CA PHE A 198 12.01 -5.88 1.57
C PHE A 198 12.46 -4.65 0.77
N MET A 199 11.69 -4.24 -0.23
CA MET A 199 11.92 -2.99 -0.96
C MET A 199 11.68 -1.75 -0.09
N SER A 200 10.69 -1.82 0.81
CA SER A 200 10.36 -0.74 1.76
C SER A 200 11.25 -0.70 3.03
N TRP A 201 11.83 -1.85 3.42
CA TRP A 201 12.82 -2.02 4.49
C TRP A 201 14.29 -1.99 3.97
N PRO A 202 14.52 -1.37 2.82
CA PRO A 202 15.66 -1.57 1.90
C PRO A 202 16.61 -2.78 2.12
N ARG A 203 16.09 -4.00 2.27
CA ARG A 203 16.91 -5.24 2.30
C ARG A 203 16.94 -5.89 0.92
N HIS A 204 17.62 -5.22 -0.01
CA HIS A 204 17.74 -5.66 -1.41
C HIS A 204 18.38 -7.05 -1.55
N ASP A 205 19.28 -7.41 -0.62
CA ASP A 205 19.88 -8.75 -0.52
C ASP A 205 18.81 -9.82 -0.32
N LEU A 206 17.86 -9.58 0.58
CA LEU A 206 16.75 -10.50 0.86
C LEU A 206 15.68 -10.47 -0.23
N ALA A 207 15.41 -9.30 -0.82
CA ALA A 207 14.54 -9.20 -2.00
C ALA A 207 15.08 -10.04 -3.16
N ALA A 208 16.37 -9.91 -3.48
CA ALA A 208 17.02 -10.70 -4.52
C ALA A 208 17.00 -12.19 -4.20
N ARG A 209 17.30 -12.57 -2.96
CA ARG A 209 17.22 -13.96 -2.49
C ARG A 209 15.80 -14.53 -2.67
N LEU A 210 14.77 -13.81 -2.25
CA LEU A 210 13.37 -14.20 -2.41
C LEU A 210 13.02 -14.40 -3.90
N ILE A 211 13.47 -13.50 -4.77
CA ILE A 211 13.22 -13.58 -6.21
C ILE A 211 13.83 -14.84 -6.80
N VAL A 212 15.08 -15.15 -6.45
CA VAL A 212 15.81 -16.33 -6.95
C VAL A 212 15.22 -17.63 -6.41
N GLU A 213 14.98 -17.71 -5.10
CA GLU A 213 14.41 -18.91 -4.45
C GLU A 213 13.01 -19.23 -5.01
N ARG A 214 12.24 -18.21 -5.38
CA ARG A 214 10.86 -18.36 -5.89
C ARG A 214 10.73 -17.99 -7.36
N HIS A 215 11.80 -18.18 -8.15
CA HIS A 215 11.90 -17.68 -9.53
C HIS A 215 10.74 -18.11 -10.43
N ALA A 216 10.18 -19.31 -10.24
CA ALA A 216 9.06 -19.83 -11.04
C ALA A 216 7.69 -19.16 -10.73
N GLY A 217 7.58 -18.43 -9.61
CA GLY A 217 6.33 -17.83 -9.14
C GLY A 217 6.04 -16.43 -9.69
N TRP A 218 7.05 -15.75 -10.23
CA TRP A 218 6.91 -14.38 -10.75
C TRP A 218 6.22 -14.38 -12.11
N ALA A 219 5.26 -13.48 -12.28
CA ALA A 219 4.48 -13.38 -13.50
C ALA A 219 4.43 -11.95 -14.00
N GLY A 220 4.54 -11.75 -15.32
CA GLY A 220 4.44 -10.42 -15.93
C GLY A 220 3.08 -9.72 -15.77
N ARG A 221 2.09 -10.35 -15.11
CA ARG A 221 0.85 -9.66 -14.70
C ARG A 221 1.11 -8.56 -13.65
N ASP A 222 2.21 -8.67 -12.90
CA ASP A 222 2.62 -7.73 -11.85
C ASP A 222 3.48 -6.58 -12.42
N TRP A 223 3.23 -6.19 -13.67
CA TRP A 223 3.99 -5.20 -14.45
C TRP A 223 4.00 -3.79 -13.84
N HIS A 224 3.14 -3.51 -12.88
CA HIS A 224 3.09 -2.21 -12.19
C HIS A 224 4.15 -2.08 -11.09
N VAL A 225 4.71 -3.20 -10.60
CA VAL A 225 5.74 -3.22 -9.54
C VAL A 225 7.09 -3.72 -10.08
N LEU A 226 7.08 -4.85 -10.80
CA LEU A 226 8.30 -5.58 -11.14
C LEU A 226 9.36 -4.77 -11.92
N PRO A 227 9.00 -3.85 -12.86
CA PRO A 227 10.00 -3.05 -13.56
C PRO A 227 10.81 -2.15 -12.61
N GLU A 228 10.16 -1.50 -11.65
CA GLU A 228 10.84 -0.63 -10.68
C GLU A 228 11.76 -1.44 -9.76
N VAL A 229 11.29 -2.60 -9.30
CA VAL A 229 12.11 -3.52 -8.50
C VAL A 229 13.34 -3.97 -9.29
N ALA A 230 13.14 -4.42 -10.54
CA ALA A 230 14.23 -4.89 -11.39
C ALA A 230 15.26 -3.79 -11.68
N ASP A 231 14.80 -2.56 -11.95
CA ASP A 231 15.65 -1.39 -12.17
C ASP A 231 16.44 -1.02 -10.90
N ARG A 232 15.89 -1.23 -9.69
CA ARG A 232 16.61 -0.99 -8.42
C ARG A 232 17.66 -2.06 -8.11
N LEU A 233 17.42 -3.31 -8.51
CA LEU A 233 18.30 -4.46 -8.22
C LEU A 233 19.40 -4.67 -9.27
N GLN A 234 19.28 -4.09 -10.47
CA GLN A 234 20.09 -4.46 -11.64
C GLN A 234 21.60 -4.36 -11.48
N HIS A 235 22.10 -3.47 -10.62
CA HIS A 235 23.54 -3.26 -10.45
C HIS A 235 24.19 -4.25 -9.48
N GLU A 236 23.49 -4.60 -8.39
CA GLU A 236 24.03 -5.46 -7.33
C GLU A 236 23.56 -6.92 -7.45
N TYR A 237 22.38 -7.15 -8.05
CA TYR A 237 21.71 -8.45 -8.09
C TYR A 237 21.25 -8.81 -9.51
N PRO A 238 22.18 -8.99 -10.47
CA PRO A 238 21.86 -9.20 -11.89
C PRO A 238 21.01 -10.45 -12.16
N LEU A 239 21.16 -11.51 -11.36
CA LEU A 239 20.33 -12.71 -11.49
C LEU A 239 18.86 -12.46 -11.11
N ALA A 240 18.60 -11.71 -10.04
CA ALA A 240 17.24 -11.37 -9.63
C ALA A 240 16.55 -10.50 -10.69
N THR A 241 17.26 -9.48 -11.18
CA THR A 241 16.80 -8.65 -12.31
C THR A 241 16.52 -9.47 -13.56
N THR A 242 17.37 -10.46 -13.85
CA THR A 242 17.18 -11.38 -14.98
C THR A 242 15.86 -12.13 -14.88
N ILE A 243 15.55 -12.69 -13.71
CA ILE A 243 14.30 -13.42 -13.47
C ILE A 243 13.08 -12.52 -13.70
N LEU A 244 13.08 -11.32 -13.13
CA LEU A 244 11.95 -10.39 -13.25
C LEU A 244 11.73 -9.92 -14.68
N PHE A 245 12.79 -9.52 -15.39
CA PHE A 245 12.67 -9.08 -16.78
C PHE A 245 12.28 -10.21 -17.73
N ARG A 246 12.75 -11.44 -17.51
CA ARG A 246 12.27 -12.60 -18.29
C ARG A 246 10.78 -12.85 -18.05
N ALA A 247 10.30 -12.80 -16.81
CA ALA A 247 8.87 -12.97 -16.50
C ALA A 247 7.99 -11.89 -17.18
N LEU A 248 8.46 -10.63 -17.20
CA LEU A 248 7.77 -9.52 -17.89
C LEU A 248 7.80 -9.69 -19.41
N LEU A 249 8.95 -10.03 -19.97
CA LEU A 249 9.15 -10.21 -21.41
C LEU A 249 8.31 -11.37 -21.95
N ASP A 250 8.31 -12.50 -21.24
CA ASP A 250 7.53 -13.68 -21.58
C ASP A 250 6.02 -13.39 -21.61
N ASP A 251 5.49 -12.59 -20.66
CA ASP A 251 4.07 -12.18 -20.67
C ASP A 251 3.75 -11.26 -21.87
N ILE A 252 4.60 -10.26 -22.14
CA ILE A 252 4.43 -9.33 -23.27
C ILE A 252 4.36 -10.08 -24.59
N LEU A 253 5.30 -11.01 -24.81
CA LEU A 253 5.38 -11.76 -26.06
C LEU A 253 4.32 -12.85 -26.14
N GLY A 254 4.09 -13.58 -25.06
CA GLY A 254 3.06 -14.62 -24.95
C GLY A 254 1.66 -14.08 -25.28
N ARG A 255 1.30 -12.91 -24.74
CA ARG A 255 0.02 -12.24 -25.02
C ARG A 255 0.00 -11.39 -26.29
N ALA A 256 1.11 -11.33 -27.01
CA ALA A 256 1.27 -10.50 -28.21
C ALA A 256 0.89 -9.02 -27.99
N ARG A 257 1.25 -8.43 -26.84
CA ARG A 257 0.96 -7.03 -26.48
C ARG A 257 1.85 -6.08 -27.28
N SER A 258 1.50 -5.81 -28.53
CA SER A 258 2.30 -5.00 -29.46
C SER A 258 2.64 -3.60 -28.93
N LYS A 259 1.72 -2.97 -28.18
CA LYS A 259 1.97 -1.67 -27.52
C LYS A 259 3.07 -1.70 -26.46
N ALA A 260 3.38 -2.87 -25.91
CA ALA A 260 4.40 -3.08 -24.89
C ALA A 260 5.72 -3.64 -25.46
N TYR A 261 5.84 -3.80 -26.79
CA TYR A 261 7.07 -4.33 -27.39
C TYR A 261 8.29 -3.45 -27.14
N SER A 262 8.11 -2.13 -27.01
CA SER A 262 9.22 -1.21 -26.71
C SER A 262 9.81 -1.48 -25.33
N HIS A 263 8.95 -1.74 -24.34
CA HIS A 263 9.37 -2.19 -23.01
C HIS A 263 10.05 -3.55 -23.08
N GLY A 264 9.47 -4.50 -23.81
CA GLY A 264 10.08 -5.83 -24.00
C GLY A 264 11.49 -5.76 -24.62
N ALA A 265 11.68 -4.91 -25.64
CA ALA A 265 12.97 -4.70 -26.28
C ALA A 265 13.99 -4.10 -25.31
N ARG A 266 13.58 -3.13 -24.48
CA ARG A 266 14.40 -2.58 -23.39
C ARG A 266 14.80 -3.67 -22.39
N TYR A 267 13.86 -4.53 -21.98
CA TYR A 267 14.16 -5.64 -21.08
C TYR A 267 15.16 -6.61 -21.69
N LEU A 268 14.99 -7.01 -22.96
CA LEU A 268 15.93 -7.90 -23.64
C LEU A 268 17.33 -7.30 -23.73
N HIS A 269 17.44 -6.01 -24.07
CA HIS A 269 18.73 -5.33 -24.11
C HIS A 269 19.41 -5.32 -22.73
N GLN A 270 18.66 -5.02 -21.67
CA GLN A 270 19.21 -5.04 -20.31
C GLN A 270 19.64 -6.44 -19.90
N LEU A 271 18.86 -7.47 -20.25
CA LEU A 271 19.22 -8.87 -20.05
C LEU A 271 20.53 -9.24 -20.75
N ASP A 272 20.75 -8.76 -21.98
CA ASP A 272 21.99 -8.98 -22.72
C ASP A 272 23.20 -8.36 -22.02
N LEU A 273 23.04 -7.17 -21.41
CA LEU A 273 24.12 -6.47 -20.71
C LEU A 273 24.56 -7.17 -19.42
N ILE A 274 23.63 -7.73 -18.67
CA ILE A 274 23.90 -8.34 -17.35
C ILE A 274 24.09 -9.87 -17.40
N ALA A 275 24.08 -10.45 -18.61
CA ALA A 275 24.01 -11.89 -18.82
C ALA A 275 25.18 -12.65 -18.19
N GLU A 276 26.41 -12.16 -18.34
CA GLU A 276 27.62 -12.83 -17.84
C GLU A 276 27.59 -12.97 -16.31
N ASP A 277 27.32 -11.87 -15.60
CA ASP A 277 27.23 -11.87 -14.13
C ASP A 277 26.04 -12.68 -13.63
N ALA A 278 24.89 -12.59 -14.31
CA ALA A 278 23.70 -13.35 -13.95
C ALA A 278 23.91 -14.86 -14.13
N ASP A 279 24.50 -15.29 -15.25
CA ASP A 279 24.74 -16.70 -15.56
C ASP A 279 25.82 -17.30 -14.63
N ALA A 280 26.79 -16.50 -14.17
CA ALA A 280 27.82 -16.95 -13.23
C ALA A 280 27.23 -17.34 -11.86
N ALA A 281 26.19 -16.65 -11.39
CA ALA A 281 25.53 -16.90 -10.10
C ALA A 281 24.27 -17.80 -10.20
N ARG A 282 23.96 -18.30 -11.41
CA ARG A 282 22.69 -18.96 -11.75
C ARG A 282 22.56 -20.40 -11.18
N PRO A 283 21.45 -20.74 -10.50
CA PRO A 283 21.07 -22.12 -10.22
C PRO A 283 20.90 -22.97 -11.49
N SER A 284 21.28 -24.25 -11.44
CA SER A 284 21.32 -25.12 -12.63
C SER A 284 19.97 -25.30 -13.35
N ASP A 285 18.86 -25.15 -12.64
CA ASP A 285 17.49 -25.30 -13.13
C ASP A 285 16.93 -24.08 -13.88
N ILE A 286 17.53 -22.90 -13.70
CA ILE A 286 17.19 -21.70 -14.48
C ILE A 286 17.96 -21.76 -15.81
N PRO A 287 17.37 -21.56 -16.99
CA PRO A 287 18.13 -21.56 -18.24
C PRO A 287 19.19 -20.46 -18.30
N SER A 288 20.35 -20.74 -18.91
CA SER A 288 21.35 -19.70 -19.23
C SER A 288 20.76 -18.65 -20.18
N HIS A 289 21.41 -17.48 -20.29
CA HIS A 289 20.94 -16.44 -21.19
C HIS A 289 20.95 -16.85 -22.65
N VAL A 290 21.94 -17.63 -23.08
CA VAL A 290 22.00 -18.18 -24.44
C VAL A 290 20.80 -19.09 -24.70
N GLU A 291 20.54 -20.06 -23.82
CA GLU A 291 19.41 -20.98 -23.94
C GLU A 291 18.06 -20.25 -23.91
N TYR A 292 17.93 -19.24 -23.04
CA TYR A 292 16.74 -18.39 -22.98
C TYR A 292 16.51 -17.66 -24.31
N ARG A 293 17.55 -17.03 -24.88
CA ARG A 293 17.45 -16.32 -26.17
C ARG A 293 17.07 -17.25 -27.31
N GLU A 294 17.66 -18.44 -27.39
CA GLU A 294 17.31 -19.44 -28.41
C GLU A 294 15.85 -19.86 -28.32
N LYS A 295 15.37 -20.15 -27.10
CA LYS A 295 13.96 -20.49 -26.84
C LYS A 295 13.03 -19.33 -27.18
N LEU A 296 13.40 -18.10 -26.80
CA LEU A 296 12.63 -16.89 -27.09
C LEU A 296 12.49 -16.69 -28.61
N ARG A 297 13.59 -16.87 -29.36
CA ARG A 297 13.61 -16.75 -30.82
C ARG A 297 12.79 -17.84 -31.49
N ALA A 298 12.89 -19.08 -31.03
CA ALA A 298 12.10 -20.19 -31.55
C ALA A 298 10.58 -19.97 -31.35
N ALA A 299 10.17 -19.53 -30.16
CA ALA A 299 8.76 -19.32 -29.83
C ALA A 299 8.15 -18.04 -30.46
N HIS A 300 8.96 -16.99 -30.64
CA HIS A 300 8.47 -15.64 -30.95
C HIS A 300 9.11 -15.00 -32.18
N GLY A 301 9.90 -15.73 -32.97
CA GLY A 301 10.61 -15.23 -34.16
C GLY A 301 9.74 -14.54 -35.21
N ARG A 302 8.43 -14.88 -35.29
CA ARG A 302 7.48 -14.26 -36.22
C ARG A 302 6.97 -12.88 -35.78
N LYS A 303 7.25 -12.43 -34.55
CA LYS A 303 6.83 -11.12 -34.03
C LYS A 303 7.79 -10.04 -34.52
N ILE A 304 7.78 -9.78 -35.84
CA ILE A 304 8.75 -8.89 -36.51
C ILE A 304 8.84 -7.52 -35.83
N GLY A 305 7.70 -6.93 -35.48
CA GLY A 305 7.68 -5.61 -34.82
C GLY A 305 8.41 -5.56 -33.48
N PHE A 306 8.46 -6.67 -32.72
CA PHE A 306 9.27 -6.75 -31.50
C PHE A 306 10.76 -6.80 -31.84
N TRP A 307 11.17 -7.71 -32.73
CA TRP A 307 12.58 -7.90 -33.08
C TRP A 307 13.19 -6.67 -33.76
N THR A 308 12.42 -5.93 -34.56
CA THR A 308 12.84 -4.64 -35.09
C THR A 308 13.12 -3.62 -33.99
N GLN A 309 12.29 -3.58 -32.95
CA GLN A 309 12.53 -2.70 -31.79
C GLN A 309 13.70 -3.17 -30.93
N ALA A 310 13.95 -4.48 -30.86
CA ALA A 310 15.13 -5.06 -30.22
C ALA A 310 16.42 -4.86 -31.03
N GLY A 311 16.38 -4.17 -32.17
CA GLY A 311 17.55 -3.91 -33.01
C GLY A 311 18.01 -5.11 -33.83
N GLU A 312 17.21 -6.17 -33.91
CA GLU A 312 17.55 -7.38 -34.66
C GLU A 312 16.93 -7.37 -36.06
N THR A 313 17.77 -7.54 -37.07
CA THR A 313 17.31 -7.77 -38.44
C THR A 313 16.65 -9.14 -38.54
N VAL A 314 15.33 -9.16 -38.72
CA VAL A 314 14.61 -10.39 -39.07
C VAL A 314 14.80 -10.64 -40.56
N PRO A 315 15.21 -11.85 -40.99
CA PRO A 315 15.22 -12.20 -42.41
C PRO A 315 13.80 -12.03 -42.95
N SER A 316 13.62 -11.10 -43.88
CA SER A 316 12.36 -10.89 -44.59
C SER A 316 11.99 -12.18 -45.32
N SER A 317 11.12 -12.99 -44.73
CA SER A 317 10.57 -14.18 -45.38
C SER A 317 9.23 -13.86 -46.03
N ARG A 318 9.36 -13.34 -47.25
CA ARG A 318 8.47 -13.41 -48.43
C ARG A 318 8.18 -12.05 -49.03
N THR A 319 8.92 -11.75 -50.10
CA THR A 319 8.37 -11.15 -51.31
C THR A 319 7.08 -11.90 -51.65
N SER A 320 5.94 -11.31 -51.32
CA SER A 320 4.68 -11.64 -51.96
C SER A 320 4.84 -11.25 -53.42
N GLU A 321 5.17 -12.21 -54.29
CA GLU A 321 4.92 -12.06 -55.71
C GLU A 321 3.42 -11.87 -55.88
N PHE A 322 3.01 -10.61 -55.89
CA PHE A 322 1.68 -10.21 -56.33
C PHE A 322 1.62 -10.52 -57.83
N ARG A 323 1.25 -11.75 -58.19
CA ARG A 323 0.88 -12.10 -59.57
C ARG A 323 -0.40 -11.33 -59.90
N GLY A 324 -0.21 -10.14 -60.46
CA GLY A 324 -1.27 -9.36 -61.08
C GLY A 324 -1.99 -10.21 -62.12
N ARG A 325 -3.32 -10.28 -62.00
CA ARG A 325 -4.20 -10.87 -63.01
C ARG A 325 -4.17 -9.95 -64.24
N ALA A 326 -3.63 -10.44 -65.36
CA ALA A 326 -3.72 -9.73 -66.64
C ALA A 326 -5.20 -9.64 -67.08
N PRO A 327 -5.63 -8.51 -67.65
CA PRO A 327 -7.00 -8.37 -68.15
C PRO A 327 -7.13 -9.03 -69.52
N ARG A 328 -8.08 -9.94 -69.67
CA ARG A 328 -8.85 -10.16 -70.89
C ARG A 328 -10.27 -10.58 -70.54
#